data_AF-A0A432Z0K2-F1
#
_entry.id   AF-A0A432Z0K2-F1
#
_cell.length_a   1.000
_cell.length_b   1.000
_cell.length_c   1.000
_cell.angle_alpha   90.00
_cell.angle_beta   90.00
_cell.angle_gamma   90.00
#
_symmetry.space_group_name_H-M   'P 1'
#
loop_
_entity.id
_entity.type
_entity.pdbx_description
1 polymer ?
#
loop_
_entity_poly.entity_id
_entity_poly.type
_entity_poly.pdbx_seq_one_letter_code
_entity_poly.pdbx_strand_id
1 'polypeptide(L)'
;MQDSSQDIIEYLREAFFVRIPKSEQVTTSELVSLVRSIKGFFSHVSYESLKGGVKIGLVDDCTSLGDSFVHIQSYTDLLREYPVCDRDKEAVLVSDIKNSSEYFLYDCDAESVVSSAILYYEMTKENKEYICFGSKRLLLSPPPGYGSFFTRFDFKRLEELLNEYHNHNARRSTCKILERCWYDEKRFYLRAQPEEYMRDSLLQFLRNTLGKYADVTPERNTDDSHPVDLNIDYRGSNRLAIIEVKWLGDSVNDDGKSTTNYRDARANEGARQLNNYLEDTNDYNPKQEIIGVLVVFDARRKGLKSSRNPTKDDLFFYRRTNISYKVEYDKVRHDFSRPVRFYMEPKLTV
;
A
#
# COMPACT_ATOMS: atom_id res chain seq x y z
N MET A 1 -17.00 18.40 1.25
CA MET A 1 -16.53 17.09 1.75
C MET A 1 -16.74 17.10 3.25
N GLN A 2 -17.85 16.50 3.71
CA GLN A 2 -18.00 16.17 5.13
C GLN A 2 -16.88 15.20 5.52
N ASP A 3 -16.35 15.39 6.72
CA ASP A 3 -15.20 14.68 7.23
C ASP A 3 -15.54 13.19 7.40
N SER A 4 -15.16 12.37 6.42
CA SER A 4 -15.39 10.91 6.42
C SER A 4 -14.89 10.20 7.68
N SER A 5 -14.00 10.85 8.44
CA SER A 5 -13.50 10.38 9.73
C SER A 5 -14.60 10.35 10.80
N GLN A 6 -15.54 11.29 10.75
CA GLN A 6 -16.57 11.49 11.78
C GLN A 6 -17.67 10.43 11.66
N ASP A 7 -18.12 10.14 10.43
CA ASP A 7 -19.09 9.08 10.14
C ASP A 7 -18.57 7.69 10.50
N ILE A 8 -17.26 7.43 10.32
CA ILE A 8 -16.62 6.15 10.68
C ILE A 8 -16.53 5.98 12.20
N ILE A 9 -16.20 7.05 12.93
CA ILE A 9 -16.15 7.01 14.40
C ILE A 9 -17.55 6.78 14.98
N GLU A 10 -18.57 7.41 14.39
CA GLU A 10 -19.96 7.24 14.80
C GLU A 10 -20.46 5.83 14.47
N TYR A 11 -20.14 5.30 13.29
CA TYR A 11 -20.40 3.91 12.91
C TYR A 11 -19.72 2.90 13.84
N LEU A 12 -18.42 3.10 14.13
CA LEU A 12 -17.66 2.31 15.10
C LEU A 12 -18.32 2.35 16.48
N ARG A 13 -18.73 3.54 16.91
CA ARG A 13 -19.36 3.74 18.22
C ARG A 13 -20.71 3.06 18.31
N GLU A 14 -21.55 3.20 17.29
CA GLU A 14 -22.85 2.53 17.24
C GLU A 14 -22.72 1.00 17.18
N ALA A 15 -21.85 0.50 16.30
CA ALA A 15 -21.65 -0.94 16.14
C ALA A 15 -20.98 -1.57 17.36
N PHE A 16 -19.85 -1.02 17.84
CA PHE A 16 -19.04 -1.65 18.88
C PHE A 16 -19.43 -1.28 20.31
N PHE A 17 -19.73 -0.01 20.58
CA PHE A 17 -19.90 0.47 21.96
C PHE A 17 -21.36 0.64 22.37
N VAL A 18 -22.31 0.55 21.43
CA VAL A 18 -23.75 0.64 21.72
C VAL A 18 -24.46 -0.70 21.52
N ARG A 19 -24.19 -1.43 20.43
CA ARG A 19 -24.91 -2.69 20.13
C ARG A 19 -24.37 -3.91 20.87
N ILE A 20 -23.06 -4.11 20.92
CA ILE A 20 -22.45 -5.33 21.51
C ILE A 20 -22.58 -5.39 23.05
N PRO A 21 -22.27 -4.32 23.82
CA PRO A 21 -22.35 -4.36 25.29
C PRO A 21 -23.77 -4.57 25.84
N LYS A 22 -24.81 -4.17 25.07
CA LYS A 22 -26.22 -4.36 25.48
C LYS A 22 -26.68 -5.82 25.50
N SER A 23 -25.84 -6.76 25.05
CA SER A 23 -26.18 -8.19 24.96
C SER A 23 -25.95 -8.99 26.26
N GLU A 24 -25.72 -8.31 27.39
CA GLU A 24 -25.49 -8.86 28.75
C GLU A 24 -24.27 -9.80 28.92
N GLN A 25 -23.58 -10.19 27.85
CA GLN A 25 -22.48 -11.17 27.89
C GLN A 25 -21.08 -10.60 27.64
N VAL A 26 -20.96 -9.32 27.25
CA VAL A 26 -19.67 -8.71 26.88
C VAL A 26 -19.54 -7.34 27.50
N THR A 27 -18.46 -7.09 28.24
CA THR A 27 -18.18 -5.80 28.86
C THR A 27 -17.53 -4.82 27.88
N THR A 28 -17.69 -3.52 28.13
CA THR A 28 -16.97 -2.48 27.36
C THR A 28 -15.45 -2.66 27.45
N SER A 29 -14.93 -3.11 28.61
CA SER A 29 -13.51 -3.40 28.81
C SER A 29 -13.01 -4.53 27.91
N GLU A 30 -13.75 -5.64 27.83
CA GLU A 30 -13.41 -6.76 26.92
C GLU A 30 -13.38 -6.28 25.47
N LEU A 31 -14.38 -5.52 25.04
CA LEU A 31 -14.39 -4.97 23.67
C LEU A 31 -13.21 -4.07 23.38
N VAL A 32 -12.83 -3.20 24.32
CA VAL A 32 -11.65 -2.34 24.18
C VAL A 32 -10.39 -3.17 24.08
N SER A 33 -10.24 -4.22 24.90
CA SER A 33 -9.09 -5.12 24.85
C SER A 33 -9.01 -5.85 23.52
N LEU A 34 -10.12 -6.41 23.02
CA LEU A 34 -10.13 -7.11 21.74
C LEU A 34 -9.74 -6.15 20.60
N VAL A 35 -10.32 -4.96 20.56
CA VAL A 35 -9.99 -3.96 19.53
C VAL A 35 -8.52 -3.55 19.60
N ARG A 36 -7.90 -3.53 20.78
CA ARG A 36 -6.46 -3.30 20.91
C ARG A 36 -5.65 -4.44 20.33
N SER A 37 -5.99 -5.69 20.63
CA SER A 37 -5.31 -6.88 20.08
C SER A 37 -5.43 -6.92 18.55
N ILE A 38 -6.63 -6.67 18.01
CA ILE A 38 -6.85 -6.60 16.55
C ILE A 38 -5.98 -5.52 15.91
N LYS A 39 -5.97 -4.32 16.49
CA LYS A 39 -5.15 -3.21 15.98
C LYS A 39 -3.65 -3.48 16.12
N GLY A 40 -3.23 -4.14 17.19
CA GLY A 40 -1.84 -4.56 17.40
C GLY A 40 -1.40 -5.59 16.37
N PHE A 41 -2.25 -6.57 16.06
CA PHE A 41 -1.99 -7.54 15.00
C PHE A 41 -1.87 -6.84 13.63
N PHE A 42 -2.89 -6.08 13.23
CA PHE A 42 -2.92 -5.40 11.93
C PHE A 42 -2.00 -4.18 11.81
N SER A 43 -1.36 -3.71 12.88
CA SER A 43 -0.26 -2.74 12.73
C SER A 43 1.03 -3.41 12.26
N HIS A 44 1.15 -4.73 12.36
CA HIS A 44 2.35 -5.49 12.01
C HIS A 44 2.15 -6.46 10.85
N VAL A 45 0.94 -6.99 10.69
CA VAL A 45 0.59 -7.92 9.61
C VAL A 45 -0.33 -7.21 8.62
N SER A 46 0.10 -7.07 7.35
CA SER A 46 -0.74 -6.57 6.25
C SER A 46 -1.97 -7.41 6.08
N TYR A 47 -3.10 -6.74 6.02
CA TYR A 47 -4.35 -7.36 5.63
C TYR A 47 -4.22 -8.01 4.25
N GLU A 48 -3.48 -7.39 3.34
CA GLU A 48 -3.32 -7.82 1.95
C GLU A 48 -2.40 -9.04 1.79
N SER A 49 -1.54 -9.30 2.77
CA SER A 49 -0.71 -10.50 2.76
C SER A 49 -1.44 -11.74 3.25
N LEU A 50 -2.55 -11.56 3.97
CA LEU A 50 -3.32 -12.64 4.55
C LEU A 50 -4.20 -13.27 3.48
N LYS A 51 -3.99 -14.57 3.26
CA LYS A 51 -4.82 -15.41 2.39
C LYS A 51 -5.54 -16.50 3.19
N GLY A 52 -5.00 -16.82 4.38
CA GLY A 52 -5.67 -17.64 5.38
C GLY A 52 -6.69 -16.88 6.20
N GLY A 53 -7.40 -17.60 7.06
CA GLY A 53 -8.25 -16.98 8.08
C GLY A 53 -7.42 -16.44 9.24
N VAL A 54 -7.95 -15.46 9.95
CA VAL A 54 -7.35 -14.96 11.20
C VAL A 54 -8.41 -14.95 12.29
N LYS A 55 -8.09 -15.49 13.45
CA LYS A 55 -8.94 -15.39 14.64
C LYS A 55 -8.17 -14.72 15.77
N ILE A 56 -8.77 -13.73 16.40
CA ILE A 56 -8.17 -12.99 17.51
C ILE A 56 -9.14 -13.04 18.68
N GLY A 57 -8.81 -13.81 19.72
CA GLY A 57 -9.70 -14.08 20.85
C GLY A 57 -9.21 -13.48 22.16
N LEU A 58 -10.16 -13.22 23.06
CA LEU A 58 -9.87 -12.92 24.47
C LEU A 58 -10.25 -14.09 25.36
N VAL A 59 -9.37 -14.44 26.29
CA VAL A 59 -9.61 -15.49 27.29
C VAL A 59 -9.36 -14.95 28.70
N ASP A 60 -10.07 -15.51 29.67
CA ASP A 60 -9.90 -15.19 31.09
C ASP A 60 -8.59 -15.75 31.68
N ASP A 61 -8.09 -16.84 31.11
CA ASP A 61 -6.87 -17.50 31.56
C ASP A 61 -6.29 -18.36 30.43
N CYS A 62 -5.03 -18.11 30.10
CA CYS A 62 -4.28 -18.84 29.10
C CYS A 62 -3.71 -20.18 29.60
N THR A 63 -3.83 -20.53 30.87
CA THR A 63 -3.32 -21.81 31.42
C THR A 63 -3.91 -23.06 30.77
N SER A 64 -5.07 -22.92 30.11
CA SER A 64 -5.73 -23.98 29.36
C SER A 64 -5.33 -24.04 27.88
N LEU A 65 -4.55 -23.08 27.39
CA LEU A 65 -3.99 -23.14 26.05
C LEU A 65 -2.95 -24.28 26.02
N GLY A 66 -3.07 -25.16 25.02
CA GLY A 66 -2.12 -26.26 24.87
C GLY A 66 -0.69 -25.76 24.61
N ASP A 67 0.30 -26.64 24.85
CA ASP A 67 1.74 -26.34 24.71
C ASP A 67 2.17 -25.86 23.32
N SER A 68 1.29 -25.96 22.31
CA SER A 68 1.53 -25.49 20.95
C SER A 68 1.51 -23.96 20.82
N PHE A 69 0.93 -23.23 21.77
CA PHE A 69 0.88 -21.77 21.73
C PHE A 69 2.25 -21.15 22.04
N VAL A 70 2.71 -20.27 21.17
CA VAL A 70 3.94 -19.50 21.39
C VAL A 70 3.58 -18.19 22.07
N HIS A 71 4.25 -17.91 23.20
CA HIS A 71 4.11 -16.62 23.88
C HIS A 71 4.80 -15.51 23.07
N ILE A 72 4.04 -14.47 22.70
CA ILE A 72 4.51 -13.32 21.96
C ILE A 72 4.82 -12.19 22.94
N GLN A 73 6.11 -11.87 23.10
CA GLN A 73 6.55 -10.77 23.97
C GLN A 73 6.69 -9.46 23.21
N SER A 74 6.84 -9.54 21.89
CA SER A 74 6.99 -8.41 21.00
C SER A 74 6.41 -8.74 19.63
N TYR A 75 6.09 -7.70 18.86
CA TYR A 75 5.67 -7.89 17.48
C TYR A 75 6.77 -8.47 16.58
N THR A 76 8.05 -8.34 16.95
CA THR A 76 9.13 -9.06 16.27
C THR A 76 8.92 -10.57 16.38
N ASP A 77 8.48 -11.04 17.55
CA ASP A 77 8.22 -12.46 17.75
C ASP A 77 7.04 -12.90 16.87
N LEU A 78 5.96 -12.12 16.83
CA LEU A 78 4.82 -12.39 15.94
C LEU A 78 5.24 -12.53 14.47
N LEU A 79 6.05 -11.61 13.95
CA LEU A 79 6.49 -11.64 12.55
C LEU A 79 7.44 -12.79 12.24
N ARG A 80 8.24 -13.22 13.22
CA ARG A 80 9.10 -14.40 13.09
C ARG A 80 8.28 -15.70 13.08
N GLU A 81 7.27 -15.79 13.94
CA GLU A 81 6.39 -16.96 13.99
C GLU A 81 5.42 -17.00 12.80
N TYR A 82 5.07 -15.86 12.21
CA TYR A 82 4.12 -15.77 11.10
C TYR A 82 4.66 -14.98 9.89
N PRO A 83 5.70 -15.51 9.24
CA PRO A 83 6.32 -14.87 8.08
C PRO A 83 5.34 -14.84 6.89
N VAL A 84 5.58 -13.94 5.95
CA VAL A 84 4.70 -13.72 4.77
C VAL A 84 4.39 -15.02 4.01
N CYS A 85 5.36 -15.94 3.92
CA CYS A 85 5.19 -17.21 3.20
C CYS A 85 4.22 -18.19 3.85
N ASP A 86 3.87 -18.01 5.14
CA ASP A 86 2.93 -18.87 5.87
C ASP A 86 1.53 -18.24 5.99
N ARG A 87 1.30 -17.05 5.43
CA ARG A 87 0.05 -16.28 5.59
C ARG A 87 -1.13 -16.79 4.78
N ASP A 88 -0.97 -17.89 4.07
CA ASP A 88 -2.04 -18.70 3.50
C ASP A 88 -2.66 -19.68 4.50
N LYS A 89 -1.99 -19.92 5.62
CA LYS A 89 -2.48 -20.74 6.73
C LYS A 89 -3.38 -19.93 7.66
N GLU A 90 -4.24 -20.63 8.41
CA GLU A 90 -5.06 -19.97 9.43
C GLU A 90 -4.21 -19.61 10.64
N ALA A 91 -4.40 -18.40 11.15
CA ALA A 91 -3.68 -17.88 12.31
C ALA A 91 -4.63 -17.55 13.45
N VAL A 92 -4.17 -17.79 14.67
CA VAL A 92 -4.90 -17.56 15.91
C VAL A 92 -4.03 -16.77 16.88
N LEU A 93 -4.53 -15.63 17.31
CA LEU A 93 -3.96 -14.83 18.38
C LEU A 93 -4.92 -14.87 19.58
N VAL A 94 -4.40 -15.13 20.76
CA VAL A 94 -5.17 -15.12 22.00
C VAL A 94 -4.53 -14.12 22.96
N SER A 95 -5.33 -13.20 23.50
CA SER A 95 -4.88 -12.28 24.55
C SER A 95 -5.46 -12.69 25.91
N ASP A 96 -4.59 -12.85 26.89
CA ASP A 96 -4.93 -13.06 28.30
C ASP A 96 -5.39 -11.74 28.92
N ILE A 97 -6.64 -11.65 29.35
CA ILE A 97 -7.17 -10.42 29.96
C ILE A 97 -6.49 -10.14 31.32
N LYS A 98 -6.16 -11.17 32.11
CA LYS A 98 -5.61 -11.00 33.46
C LYS A 98 -4.15 -10.59 33.42
N ASN A 99 -3.37 -11.22 32.55
CA ASN A 99 -1.92 -11.05 32.51
C ASN A 99 -1.47 -10.08 31.40
N SER A 100 -2.37 -9.63 30.53
CA SER A 100 -2.04 -8.82 29.35
C SER A 100 -0.96 -9.45 28.47
N SER A 101 -0.94 -10.78 28.40
CA SER A 101 -0.01 -11.57 27.60
C SER A 101 -0.69 -12.00 26.30
N GLU A 102 0.08 -12.10 25.22
CA GLU A 102 -0.42 -12.55 23.92
C GLU A 102 0.22 -13.88 23.52
N TYR A 103 -0.58 -14.78 23.00
CA TYR A 103 -0.17 -16.11 22.57
C TYR A 103 -0.61 -16.33 21.13
N PHE A 104 0.27 -16.89 20.33
CA PHE A 104 0.07 -17.07 18.90
C PHE A 104 0.24 -18.52 18.48
N LEU A 105 -0.60 -18.93 17.53
CA LEU A 105 -0.57 -20.22 16.88
C LEU A 105 -1.01 -20.05 15.43
N TYR A 106 -0.41 -20.79 14.50
CA TYR A 106 -0.87 -20.86 13.12
C TYR A 106 -0.85 -22.32 12.66
N ASP A 107 -1.51 -22.60 11.54
CA ASP A 107 -1.66 -23.96 11.00
C ASP A 107 -2.38 -24.91 11.98
N CYS A 108 -3.45 -24.42 12.60
CA CYS A 108 -4.18 -25.14 13.63
C CYS A 108 -5.68 -25.22 13.32
N ASP A 109 -6.35 -26.19 13.95
CA ASP A 109 -7.81 -26.20 14.04
C ASP A 109 -8.27 -25.12 15.04
N ALA A 110 -8.50 -23.94 14.48
CA ALA A 110 -8.83 -22.75 15.24
C ALA A 110 -10.20 -22.82 15.94
N GLU A 111 -11.06 -23.80 15.64
CA GLU A 111 -12.35 -23.96 16.35
C GLU A 111 -12.16 -24.30 17.83
N SER A 112 -11.19 -25.17 18.14
CA SER A 112 -10.92 -25.61 19.51
C SER A 112 -10.49 -24.46 20.42
N VAL A 113 -9.70 -23.53 19.90
CA VAL A 113 -9.12 -22.39 20.65
C VAL A 113 -10.15 -21.28 20.88
N VAL A 114 -11.01 -21.07 19.89
CA VAL A 114 -12.01 -20.02 19.90
C VAL A 114 -13.21 -20.40 20.77
N SER A 115 -13.43 -21.70 21.00
CA SER A 115 -14.47 -22.22 21.88
C SER A 115 -14.33 -21.76 23.34
N SER A 116 -13.11 -21.43 23.80
CA SER A 116 -12.84 -20.89 25.14
C SER A 116 -12.83 -19.37 25.20
N ALA A 117 -12.92 -18.68 24.05
CA ALA A 117 -12.89 -17.23 24.00
C ALA A 117 -14.25 -16.62 24.40
N ILE A 118 -14.21 -15.61 25.26
CA ILE A 118 -15.40 -14.83 25.66
C ILE A 118 -15.94 -14.05 24.45
N LEU A 119 -15.00 -13.49 23.69
CA LEU A 119 -15.20 -12.62 22.56
C LEU A 119 -14.03 -12.81 21.60
N TYR A 120 -14.30 -12.90 20.30
CA TYR A 120 -13.25 -12.97 19.30
C TYR A 120 -13.61 -12.25 18.01
N TYR A 121 -12.57 -11.82 17.31
CA TYR A 121 -12.62 -11.39 15.93
C TYR A 121 -12.29 -12.54 15.00
N GLU A 122 -12.94 -12.57 13.85
CA GLU A 122 -12.69 -13.55 12.80
C GLU A 122 -12.61 -12.85 11.44
N MET A 123 -11.51 -13.07 10.74
CA MET A 123 -11.36 -12.82 9.32
C MET A 123 -11.38 -14.17 8.59
N THR A 124 -12.29 -14.31 7.63
CA THR A 124 -12.40 -15.51 6.79
C THR A 124 -11.42 -15.46 5.62
N LYS A 125 -11.20 -16.59 4.94
CA LYS A 125 -10.39 -16.66 3.70
C LYS A 125 -10.97 -15.82 2.57
N GLU A 126 -12.27 -15.56 2.59
CA GLU A 126 -12.94 -14.64 1.67
C GLU A 126 -12.91 -13.18 2.15
N ASN A 127 -12.06 -12.85 3.14
CA ASN A 127 -11.85 -11.50 3.65
C ASN A 127 -13.11 -10.85 4.22
N LYS A 128 -14.04 -11.67 4.73
CA LYS A 128 -15.16 -11.19 5.56
C LYS A 128 -14.75 -11.16 7.01
N GLU A 129 -15.05 -10.05 7.67
CA GLU A 129 -14.67 -9.79 9.05
C GLU A 129 -15.88 -9.86 9.99
N TYR A 130 -15.69 -10.45 11.16
CA TYR A 130 -16.75 -10.66 12.14
C TYR A 130 -16.28 -10.37 13.56
N ILE A 131 -17.23 -9.96 14.41
CA ILE A 131 -17.09 -10.08 15.86
C ILE A 131 -18.05 -11.17 16.34
N CYS A 132 -17.52 -12.10 17.10
CA CYS A 132 -18.22 -13.30 17.55
C CYS A 132 -18.21 -13.36 19.08
N PHE A 133 -19.37 -13.68 19.66
CA PHE A 133 -19.59 -13.78 21.10
C PHE A 133 -20.70 -14.78 21.39
N GLY A 134 -20.41 -15.80 22.18
CA GLY A 134 -21.29 -16.96 22.33
C GLY A 134 -21.67 -17.55 20.97
N SER A 135 -22.96 -17.73 20.71
CA SER A 135 -23.49 -18.23 19.43
C SER A 135 -23.76 -17.12 18.39
N LYS A 136 -23.45 -15.86 18.70
CA LYS A 136 -23.74 -14.71 17.84
C LYS A 136 -22.51 -14.34 17.02
N ARG A 137 -22.75 -13.97 15.77
CA ARG A 137 -21.73 -13.52 14.81
C ARG A 137 -22.22 -12.25 14.12
N LEU A 138 -21.49 -11.15 14.33
CA LEU A 138 -21.79 -9.85 13.76
C LEU A 138 -20.83 -9.57 12.60
N LEU A 139 -21.37 -9.41 11.38
CA LEU A 139 -20.59 -9.01 10.21
C LEU A 139 -20.14 -7.56 10.34
N LEU A 140 -18.85 -7.31 10.13
CA LEU A 140 -18.28 -5.98 9.99
C LEU A 140 -18.18 -5.63 8.51
N SER A 141 -18.62 -4.42 8.16
CA SER A 141 -18.48 -3.90 6.79
C SER A 141 -17.41 -2.80 6.81
N PRO A 142 -16.29 -2.96 6.07
CA PRO A 142 -15.29 -1.91 5.98
C PRO A 142 -15.92 -0.64 5.37
N PRO A 143 -15.47 0.56 5.77
CA PRO A 143 -15.89 1.78 5.09
C PRO A 143 -15.56 1.73 3.59
N PRO A 144 -16.27 2.48 2.74
CA PRO A 144 -15.97 2.53 1.31
C PRO A 144 -14.51 2.91 1.04
N GLY A 145 -13.81 2.11 0.23
CA GLY A 145 -12.40 2.34 -0.12
C GLY A 145 -11.38 1.68 0.81
N TYR A 146 -11.81 0.86 1.77
CA TYR A 146 -10.93 0.15 2.71
C TYR A 146 -11.05 -1.37 2.54
N GLY A 147 -9.93 -2.09 2.63
CA GLY A 147 -9.90 -3.56 2.58
C GLY A 147 -10.45 -4.22 3.83
N SER A 148 -10.16 -3.65 5.00
CA SER A 148 -10.64 -4.11 6.31
C SER A 148 -11.19 -2.95 7.15
N PHE A 149 -12.07 -3.32 8.08
CA PHE A 149 -12.64 -2.46 9.09
C PHE A 149 -11.60 -1.89 10.07
N PHE A 150 -10.52 -2.63 10.31
CA PHE A 150 -9.47 -2.29 11.26
C PHE A 150 -8.21 -1.73 10.61
N THR A 151 -8.03 -1.92 9.30
CA THR A 151 -6.89 -1.37 8.56
C THR A 151 -7.28 -0.11 7.80
N ARG A 152 -6.68 1.03 8.17
CA ARG A 152 -7.01 2.31 7.52
C ARG A 152 -6.11 2.66 6.33
N PHE A 153 -4.89 2.14 6.25
CA PHE A 153 -4.00 2.47 5.15
C PHE A 153 -3.19 1.26 4.76
N ASP A 154 -3.62 0.67 3.66
CA ASP A 154 -3.10 -0.53 3.05
C ASP A 154 -2.41 -0.12 1.73
N PHE A 155 -1.54 -0.97 1.19
CA PHE A 155 -0.86 -0.75 -0.09
C PHE A 155 -1.85 -0.59 -1.25
N LYS A 156 -3.04 -1.18 -1.13
CA LYS A 156 -4.13 -1.00 -2.08
C LYS A 156 -4.58 0.47 -2.17
N ARG A 157 -4.69 1.17 -1.04
CA ARG A 157 -5.02 2.61 -1.06
C ARG A 157 -3.97 3.42 -1.81
N LEU A 158 -2.69 3.04 -1.73
CA LEU A 158 -1.65 3.70 -2.53
C LEU A 158 -1.88 3.51 -4.04
N GLU A 159 -2.22 2.31 -4.48
CA GLU A 159 -2.56 2.04 -5.89
C GLU A 159 -3.73 2.92 -6.38
N GLU A 160 -4.79 3.02 -5.59
CA GLU A 160 -5.93 3.90 -5.88
C GLU A 160 -5.51 5.37 -5.99
N LEU A 161 -4.69 5.84 -5.05
CA LEU A 161 -4.18 7.22 -5.04
C LEU A 161 -3.29 7.52 -6.25
N LEU A 162 -2.46 6.57 -6.68
CA LEU A 162 -1.67 6.72 -7.90
C LEU A 162 -2.57 6.80 -9.15
N ASN A 163 -3.64 6.01 -9.20
CA ASN A 163 -4.64 6.11 -10.27
C ASN A 163 -5.42 7.43 -10.23
N GLU A 164 -5.80 7.91 -9.05
CA GLU A 164 -6.41 9.23 -8.86
C GLU A 164 -5.48 10.35 -9.34
N TYR A 165 -4.20 10.29 -8.94
CA TYR A 165 -3.17 11.23 -9.38
C TYR A 165 -2.99 11.19 -10.90
N HIS A 166 -2.93 10.01 -11.51
CA HIS A 166 -2.87 9.89 -12.97
C HIS A 166 -4.02 10.62 -13.64
N ASN A 167 -5.24 10.30 -13.24
CA ASN A 167 -6.45 10.76 -13.90
C ASN A 167 -6.68 12.26 -13.74
N HIS A 168 -6.40 12.81 -12.56
CA HIS A 168 -6.68 14.22 -12.25
C HIS A 168 -5.49 15.15 -12.48
N ASN A 169 -4.26 14.65 -12.32
CA ASN A 169 -3.03 15.45 -12.37
C ASN A 169 -2.15 15.09 -13.57
N ALA A 170 -1.61 13.87 -13.61
CA ALA A 170 -0.52 13.54 -14.53
C ALA A 170 -0.96 13.53 -16.00
N ARG A 171 -2.10 12.90 -16.28
CA ARG A 171 -2.63 12.67 -17.64
C ARG A 171 -2.71 13.95 -18.46
N ARG A 172 -3.12 15.05 -17.84
CA ARG A 172 -3.27 16.36 -18.49
C ARG A 172 -2.34 17.41 -17.90
N SER A 173 -1.35 17.01 -17.11
CA SER A 173 -0.37 17.89 -16.45
C SER A 173 -1.02 19.15 -15.85
N THR A 174 -2.05 18.98 -15.03
CA THR A 174 -2.82 20.09 -14.43
C THR A 174 -2.13 20.68 -13.20
N CYS A 175 -1.30 19.88 -12.53
CA CYS A 175 -0.44 20.34 -11.44
C CYS A 175 0.62 21.33 -11.94
N LYS A 176 0.77 22.47 -11.24
CA LYS A 176 1.72 23.53 -11.60
C LYS A 176 3.19 23.16 -11.47
N ILE A 177 3.50 22.18 -10.63
CA ILE A 177 4.86 21.62 -10.55
C ILE A 177 5.10 20.75 -11.79
N LEU A 178 4.20 19.81 -12.07
CA LEU A 178 4.32 18.90 -13.21
C LEU A 178 4.31 19.62 -14.56
N GLU A 179 3.53 20.68 -14.70
CA GLU A 179 3.48 21.49 -15.94
C GLU A 179 4.87 21.97 -16.38
N ARG A 180 5.79 22.20 -15.43
CA ARG A 180 7.15 22.67 -15.70
C ARG A 180 8.04 21.63 -16.39
N CYS A 181 7.68 20.35 -16.36
CA CYS A 181 8.45 19.31 -17.03
C CYS A 181 8.42 19.44 -18.57
N TRP A 182 7.45 20.18 -19.12
CA TRP A 182 7.30 20.36 -20.56
C TRP A 182 8.15 21.51 -21.08
N TYR A 183 8.80 21.27 -22.22
CA TYR A 183 9.51 22.32 -22.95
C TYR A 183 8.53 23.21 -23.73
N ASP A 184 7.56 22.58 -24.40
CA ASP A 184 6.59 23.26 -25.26
C ASP A 184 5.14 23.11 -24.75
N GLU A 185 4.29 24.08 -25.11
CA GLU A 185 2.87 24.09 -24.70
C GLU A 185 2.07 22.92 -25.29
N LYS A 186 2.48 22.39 -26.45
CA LYS A 186 1.83 21.24 -27.11
C LYS A 186 2.16 19.92 -26.42
N ARG A 187 3.13 19.90 -25.50
CA ARG A 187 3.57 18.74 -24.73
C ARG A 187 4.11 17.62 -25.62
N PHE A 188 4.95 18.01 -26.57
CA PHE A 188 5.64 17.07 -27.45
C PHE A 188 7.00 16.68 -26.88
N TYR A 189 7.69 17.64 -26.28
CA TYR A 189 9.02 17.49 -25.72
C TYR A 189 9.04 17.84 -24.24
N LEU A 190 9.79 17.05 -23.48
CA LEU A 190 10.13 17.35 -22.11
C LEU A 190 11.36 18.29 -22.06
N ARG A 191 11.52 19.01 -20.96
CA ARG A 191 12.79 19.68 -20.66
C ARG A 191 13.86 18.65 -20.33
N ALA A 192 15.12 19.03 -20.42
CA ALA A 192 16.22 18.22 -19.93
C ALA A 192 16.02 17.92 -18.43
N GLN A 193 16.29 16.68 -18.03
CA GLN A 193 16.17 16.22 -16.63
C GLN A 193 14.80 16.52 -15.97
N PRO A 194 13.67 16.09 -16.56
CA PRO A 194 12.33 16.45 -16.09
C PRO A 194 11.88 15.70 -14.82
N GLU A 195 12.67 14.72 -14.38
CA GLU A 195 12.34 13.74 -13.33
C GLU A 195 12.03 14.43 -11.99
N GLU A 196 12.73 15.51 -11.66
CA GLU A 196 12.49 16.29 -10.43
C GLU A 196 11.05 16.82 -10.36
N TYR A 197 10.53 17.39 -11.44
CA TYR A 197 9.17 17.96 -11.47
C TYR A 197 8.12 16.86 -11.36
N MET A 198 8.39 15.70 -11.96
CA MET A 198 7.51 14.54 -11.91
C MET A 198 7.43 13.99 -10.49
N ARG A 199 8.59 13.73 -9.87
CA ARG A 199 8.69 13.30 -8.48
C ARG A 199 8.04 14.29 -7.52
N ASP A 200 8.40 15.57 -7.59
CA ASP A 200 7.93 16.59 -6.63
C ASP A 200 6.42 16.82 -6.74
N SER A 201 5.86 16.73 -7.94
CA SER A 201 4.41 16.83 -8.13
C SER A 201 3.65 15.63 -7.54
N LEU A 202 4.21 14.43 -7.65
CA LEU A 202 3.67 13.23 -7.01
C LEU A 202 3.82 13.31 -5.49
N LEU A 203 4.99 13.71 -5.00
CA LEU A 203 5.27 13.95 -3.59
C LEU A 203 4.26 14.89 -2.95
N GLN A 204 4.00 16.03 -3.60
CA GLN A 204 3.04 17.01 -3.12
C GLN A 204 1.63 16.41 -3.02
N PHE A 205 1.19 15.68 -4.05
CA PHE A 205 -0.11 15.03 -4.03
C PHE A 205 -0.21 14.00 -2.89
N LEU A 206 0.79 13.13 -2.75
CA LEU A 206 0.80 12.10 -1.72
C LEU A 206 0.86 12.72 -0.32
N ARG A 207 1.65 13.77 -0.08
CA ARG A 207 1.64 14.51 1.19
C ARG A 207 0.29 15.12 1.52
N ASN A 208 -0.38 15.70 0.54
CA ASN A 208 -1.69 16.33 0.76
C ASN A 208 -2.76 15.28 1.11
N THR A 209 -2.66 14.08 0.53
CA THR A 209 -3.68 13.03 0.71
C THR A 209 -3.37 12.11 1.89
N LEU A 210 -2.09 11.77 2.11
CA LEU A 210 -1.64 10.82 3.12
C LEU A 210 -0.99 11.49 4.34
N GLY A 211 -0.65 12.78 4.34
CA GLY A 211 0.22 13.40 5.37
C GLY A 211 -0.30 13.36 6.81
N LYS A 212 -1.60 13.09 7.01
CA LYS A 212 -2.16 12.81 8.34
C LYS A 212 -1.80 11.40 8.84
N TYR A 213 -1.56 10.46 7.94
CA TYR A 213 -1.50 9.03 8.17
C TYR A 213 -0.16 8.39 7.84
N ALA A 214 0.65 9.05 7.01
CA ALA A 214 1.97 8.58 6.63
C ALA A 214 2.94 9.75 6.55
N ASP A 215 4.20 9.46 6.82
CA ASP A 215 5.32 10.34 6.57
C ASP A 215 5.83 10.09 5.14
N VAL A 216 5.44 11.00 4.24
CA VAL A 216 5.82 10.94 2.82
C VAL A 216 7.05 11.82 2.62
N THR A 217 8.18 11.20 2.30
CA THR A 217 9.48 11.86 2.20
C THR A 217 10.12 11.57 0.84
N PRO A 218 10.84 12.55 0.25
CA PRO A 218 11.89 12.20 -0.70
C PRO A 218 12.99 11.48 0.08
N GLU A 219 13.64 10.47 -0.51
CA GLU A 219 14.74 9.83 0.20
C GLU A 219 15.88 10.82 0.48
N ARG A 220 16.46 10.73 1.69
CA ARG A 220 17.61 11.55 2.09
C ARG A 220 18.88 10.80 1.73
N ASN A 221 19.73 11.42 0.90
CA ASN A 221 21.08 10.93 0.63
C ASN A 221 21.88 10.88 1.94
N THR A 222 22.03 9.70 2.54
CA THR A 222 22.93 9.51 3.70
C THR A 222 23.98 8.41 3.50
N ASP A 223 23.85 7.52 2.51
CA ASP A 223 24.93 6.68 1.96
C ASP A 223 24.58 6.20 0.52
N ASP A 224 25.57 5.80 -0.27
CA ASP A 224 25.85 6.37 -1.60
C ASP A 224 25.64 5.45 -2.83
N SER A 225 24.73 4.46 -2.79
CA SER A 225 24.55 3.55 -3.95
C SER A 225 23.12 3.39 -4.46
N HIS A 226 22.50 4.50 -4.88
CA HIS A 226 21.23 4.59 -5.64
C HIS A 226 19.97 4.73 -4.75
N PRO A 227 19.68 5.95 -4.26
CA PRO A 227 18.44 6.20 -3.53
C PRO A 227 17.22 6.07 -4.44
N VAL A 228 16.14 5.53 -3.88
CA VAL A 228 14.78 5.52 -4.42
C VAL A 228 14.14 6.90 -4.32
N ASP A 229 13.21 7.19 -5.23
CA ASP A 229 12.70 8.55 -5.35
C ASP A 229 11.85 9.01 -4.17
N LEU A 230 10.94 8.16 -3.67
CA LEU A 230 10.01 8.51 -2.58
C LEU A 230 9.82 7.35 -1.60
N ASN A 231 9.71 7.69 -0.32
CA ASN A 231 9.36 6.77 0.76
C ASN A 231 8.05 7.20 1.45
N ILE A 232 7.22 6.22 1.81
CA ILE A 232 5.95 6.40 2.52
C ILE A 232 5.97 5.48 3.74
N ASP A 233 6.27 6.06 4.89
CA ASP A 233 6.22 5.36 6.18
C ASP A 233 4.82 5.54 6.80
N TYR A 234 4.07 4.44 6.94
CA TYR A 234 2.70 4.49 7.43
C TYR A 234 2.67 4.54 8.96
N ARG A 235 2.27 5.69 9.51
CA ARG A 235 2.29 5.95 10.95
C ARG A 235 1.46 4.92 11.72
N GLY A 236 2.07 4.39 12.78
CA GLY A 236 1.43 3.39 13.63
C GLY A 236 1.36 2.00 13.00
N SER A 237 2.19 1.73 11.98
CA SER A 237 2.39 0.39 11.41
C SER A 237 3.86 0.13 11.10
N ASN A 238 4.20 -1.10 10.75
CA ASN A 238 5.52 -1.49 10.23
C ASN A 238 5.59 -1.44 8.69
N ARG A 239 4.63 -0.77 8.03
CA ARG A 239 4.54 -0.75 6.57
C ARG A 239 5.35 0.39 5.97
N LEU A 240 6.06 0.08 4.89
CA LEU A 240 6.83 1.02 4.09
C LEU A 240 6.47 0.81 2.62
N ALA A 241 6.08 1.88 1.93
CA ALA A 241 6.03 1.88 0.47
C ALA A 241 7.17 2.72 -0.09
N ILE A 242 7.87 2.16 -1.07
CA ILE A 242 8.94 2.82 -1.81
C ILE A 242 8.48 3.01 -3.25
N ILE A 243 8.70 4.20 -3.79
CA ILE A 243 8.34 4.52 -5.17
C ILE A 243 9.59 4.91 -5.93
N GLU A 244 9.83 4.20 -7.03
CA GLU A 244 10.82 4.54 -8.04
C GLU A 244 10.15 5.27 -9.20
N VAL A 245 10.62 6.47 -9.55
CA VAL A 245 10.07 7.29 -10.62
C VAL A 245 10.96 7.23 -11.85
N LYS A 246 10.37 6.89 -12.99
CA LYS A 246 11.01 6.97 -14.29
C LYS A 246 10.15 7.76 -15.27
N TRP A 247 10.78 8.27 -16.31
CA TRP A 247 10.09 8.94 -17.41
C TRP A 247 10.50 8.38 -18.76
N LEU A 248 9.54 8.35 -19.69
CA LEU A 248 9.74 7.97 -21.08
C LEU A 248 9.32 9.11 -21.99
N GLY A 249 10.05 9.34 -23.06
CA GLY A 249 9.78 10.43 -23.99
C GLY A 249 11.04 11.00 -24.61
N ASP A 250 10.85 12.16 -25.23
CA ASP A 250 11.91 12.91 -25.89
C ASP A 250 12.11 14.22 -25.14
N SER A 251 13.33 14.48 -24.68
CA SER A 251 13.69 15.75 -24.03
C SER A 251 14.57 16.60 -24.94
N VAL A 252 14.49 17.91 -24.71
CA VAL A 252 15.32 18.93 -25.34
C VAL A 252 15.92 19.86 -24.30
N ASN A 253 17.04 20.49 -24.61
CA ASN A 253 17.60 21.58 -23.80
C ASN A 253 16.85 22.91 -24.07
N ASP A 254 17.26 23.99 -23.41
CA ASP A 254 16.62 25.29 -23.59
C ASP A 254 16.74 25.85 -25.03
N ASP A 255 17.80 25.46 -25.76
CA ASP A 255 17.97 25.79 -27.19
C ASP A 255 17.09 24.94 -28.14
N GLY A 256 16.29 24.02 -27.61
CA GLY A 256 15.47 23.09 -28.40
C GLY A 256 16.25 21.93 -29.02
N LYS A 257 17.52 21.73 -28.67
CA LYS A 257 18.32 20.58 -29.13
C LYS A 257 17.97 19.33 -28.34
N SER A 258 17.79 18.21 -29.03
CA SER A 258 17.50 16.92 -28.40
C SER A 258 18.61 16.51 -27.44
N THR A 259 18.23 16.07 -26.23
CA THR A 259 19.14 15.59 -25.19
C THR A 259 18.98 14.09 -24.99
N THR A 260 17.82 13.65 -24.51
CA THR A 260 17.58 12.27 -24.11
C THR A 260 16.32 11.72 -24.78
N ASN A 261 16.37 10.44 -25.14
CA ASN A 261 15.26 9.70 -25.76
C ASN A 261 15.06 8.40 -25.00
N TYR A 262 14.19 8.44 -23.99
CA TYR A 262 13.91 7.26 -23.18
C TYR A 262 12.70 6.49 -23.70
N ARG A 263 12.86 5.18 -23.71
CA ARG A 263 11.91 4.16 -24.17
C ARG A 263 11.89 3.01 -23.14
N ASP A 264 11.27 1.89 -23.48
CA ASP A 264 11.05 0.76 -22.57
C ASP A 264 12.30 0.33 -21.80
N ALA A 265 13.49 0.44 -22.39
CA ALA A 265 14.76 0.16 -21.71
C ALA A 265 14.95 0.94 -20.39
N ARG A 266 14.50 2.21 -20.32
CA ARG A 266 14.58 3.04 -19.11
C ARG A 266 13.61 2.58 -18.03
N ALA A 267 12.42 2.12 -18.41
CA ALA A 267 11.47 1.53 -17.46
C ALA A 267 11.99 0.18 -16.92
N ASN A 268 12.65 -0.62 -17.77
CA ASN A 268 13.32 -1.85 -17.34
C ASN A 268 14.49 -1.58 -16.38
N GLU A 269 15.25 -0.51 -16.61
CA GLU A 269 16.31 -0.07 -15.71
C GLU A 269 15.74 0.29 -14.33
N GLY A 270 14.66 1.08 -14.28
CA GLY A 270 13.97 1.41 -13.02
C GLY A 270 13.41 0.18 -12.31
N ALA A 271 12.82 -0.77 -13.05
CA ALA A 271 12.34 -2.03 -12.45
C ALA A 271 13.48 -2.82 -11.78
N ARG A 272 14.64 -2.90 -12.44
CA ARG A 272 15.84 -3.55 -11.88
C ARG A 272 16.40 -2.77 -10.68
N GLN A 273 16.45 -1.45 -10.74
CA GLN A 273 16.89 -0.60 -9.63
C GLN A 273 16.02 -0.83 -8.39
N LEU A 274 14.70 -0.78 -8.56
CA LEU A 274 13.76 -1.05 -7.48
C LEU A 274 13.88 -2.47 -6.93
N ASN A 275 14.06 -3.49 -7.77
CA ASN A 275 14.30 -4.86 -7.30
C ASN A 275 15.55 -4.95 -6.42
N ASN A 276 16.67 -4.36 -6.85
CA ASN A 276 17.90 -4.36 -6.08
C ASN A 276 17.71 -3.66 -4.72
N TYR A 277 17.00 -2.52 -4.71
CA TYR A 277 16.70 -1.83 -3.46
C TYR A 277 15.85 -2.68 -2.50
N LEU A 278 14.86 -3.41 -3.02
CA LEU A 278 14.04 -4.32 -2.21
C LEU A 278 14.85 -5.50 -1.66
N GLU A 279 15.80 -6.04 -2.42
CA GLU A 279 16.75 -7.05 -1.93
C GLU A 279 17.61 -6.51 -0.79
N ASP A 280 18.24 -5.35 -1.00
CA ASP A 280 19.08 -4.72 0.00
C ASP A 280 18.26 -4.40 1.28
N THR A 281 17.06 -3.84 1.14
CA THR A 281 16.22 -3.46 2.28
C THR A 281 15.74 -4.68 3.07
N ASN A 282 15.41 -5.78 2.39
CA ASN A 282 14.99 -7.01 3.06
C ASN A 282 16.12 -7.63 3.89
N ASP A 283 17.37 -7.51 3.44
CA ASP A 283 18.54 -7.96 4.19
C ASP A 283 18.80 -7.13 5.45
N TYR A 284 18.55 -5.81 5.40
CA TYR A 284 18.77 -4.90 6.54
C TYR A 284 17.60 -4.79 7.51
N ASN A 285 16.35 -4.93 7.04
CA ASN A 285 15.17 -4.71 7.87
C ASN A 285 14.05 -5.74 7.59
N PRO A 286 14.26 -7.03 7.90
CA PRO A 286 13.30 -8.10 7.62
C PRO A 286 11.98 -8.00 8.42
N LYS A 287 11.84 -6.96 9.26
CA LYS A 287 10.69 -6.73 10.15
C LYS A 287 9.70 -5.70 9.61
N GLN A 288 10.04 -4.99 8.54
CA GLN A 288 9.13 -4.09 7.86
C GLN A 288 8.43 -4.81 6.72
N GLU A 289 7.14 -4.55 6.58
CA GLU A 289 6.42 -4.96 5.39
C GLU A 289 6.60 -3.92 4.31
N ILE A 290 7.22 -4.32 3.21
CA ILE A 290 7.66 -3.40 2.18
C ILE A 290 6.91 -3.69 0.88
N ILE A 291 6.48 -2.63 0.20
CA ILE A 291 6.09 -2.70 -1.21
C ILE A 291 6.91 -1.71 -2.03
N GLY A 292 7.54 -2.18 -3.10
CA GLY A 292 8.13 -1.35 -4.13
C GLY A 292 7.12 -1.06 -5.24
N VAL A 293 7.04 0.18 -5.69
CA VAL A 293 6.18 0.58 -6.81
C VAL A 293 7.01 1.34 -7.85
N LEU A 294 7.08 0.81 -9.07
CA LEU A 294 7.65 1.54 -10.20
C LEU A 294 6.57 2.44 -10.83
N VAL A 295 6.79 3.76 -10.80
CA VAL A 295 5.93 4.75 -11.47
C VAL A 295 6.63 5.27 -12.72
N VAL A 296 5.95 5.15 -13.87
CA VAL A 296 6.48 5.60 -15.16
C VAL A 296 5.62 6.71 -15.75
N PHE A 297 6.16 7.92 -15.81
CA PHE A 297 5.59 9.04 -16.56
C PHE A 297 5.88 8.86 -18.06
N ASP A 298 4.85 8.57 -18.85
CA ASP A 298 4.99 8.25 -20.27
C ASP A 298 4.54 9.41 -21.16
N ALA A 299 5.52 10.16 -21.63
CA ALA A 299 5.39 11.27 -22.57
C ALA A 299 5.80 10.88 -24.00
N ARG A 300 5.94 9.60 -24.33
CA ARG A 300 6.38 9.18 -25.67
C ARG A 300 5.41 9.64 -26.75
N ARG A 301 5.98 10.03 -27.89
CA ARG A 301 5.28 10.36 -29.14
C ARG A 301 5.95 9.59 -30.27
N LYS A 302 5.20 9.25 -31.32
CA LYS A 302 5.76 8.62 -32.52
C LYS A 302 6.20 9.71 -33.50
N GLY A 303 7.31 9.50 -34.19
CA GLY A 303 7.66 10.29 -35.37
C GLY A 303 8.11 11.74 -35.13
N LEU A 304 8.41 12.17 -33.89
CA LEU A 304 8.84 13.56 -33.61
C LEU A 304 10.12 13.98 -34.35
N LYS A 305 11.01 13.03 -34.64
CA LYS A 305 12.26 13.29 -35.39
C LYS A 305 12.06 13.32 -36.92
N SER A 306 10.84 13.12 -37.40
CA SER A 306 10.55 13.16 -38.84
C SER A 306 10.49 14.61 -39.33
N SER A 307 10.88 14.85 -40.59
CA SER A 307 10.71 16.15 -41.26
C SER A 307 9.24 16.56 -41.48
N ARG A 308 8.29 15.66 -41.22
CA ARG A 308 6.84 15.92 -41.29
C ARG A 308 6.31 16.22 -39.90
N ASN A 309 5.29 17.07 -39.84
CA ASN A 309 4.55 17.28 -38.60
C ASN A 309 3.90 15.95 -38.14
N PRO A 310 3.94 15.65 -36.83
CA PRO A 310 3.31 14.45 -36.29
C PRO A 310 1.79 14.54 -36.45
N THR A 311 1.17 13.43 -36.87
CA THR A 311 -0.30 13.34 -36.92
C THR A 311 -0.88 13.14 -35.52
N LYS A 312 -2.20 13.29 -35.39
CA LYS A 312 -2.90 12.93 -34.14
C LYS A 312 -2.63 11.47 -33.74
N ASP A 313 -2.61 10.56 -34.69
CA ASP A 313 -2.32 9.14 -34.40
C ASP A 313 -0.88 8.92 -33.94
N ASP A 314 0.08 9.66 -34.51
CA ASP A 314 1.47 9.63 -34.04
C ASP A 314 1.59 10.14 -32.59
N LEU A 315 0.89 11.23 -32.26
CA LEU A 315 0.90 11.86 -30.95
C LEU A 315 0.22 10.99 -29.86
N PHE A 316 -0.80 10.23 -30.23
CA PHE A 316 -1.54 9.34 -29.32
C PHE A 316 -1.14 7.86 -29.44
N PHE A 317 -0.17 7.51 -30.30
CA PHE A 317 0.24 6.13 -30.58
C PHE A 317 0.51 5.32 -29.30
N TYR A 318 1.22 5.92 -28.35
CA TYR A 318 1.60 5.23 -27.13
C TYR A 318 0.44 5.06 -26.14
N ARG A 319 -0.68 5.79 -26.28
CA ARG A 319 -1.83 5.66 -25.37
C ARG A 319 -2.30 4.21 -25.19
N ARG A 320 -2.19 3.39 -26.24
CA ARG A 320 -2.60 1.97 -26.24
C ARG A 320 -1.42 0.99 -26.37
N THR A 321 -0.20 1.50 -26.48
CA THR A 321 1.02 0.68 -26.57
C THR A 321 1.65 0.60 -25.18
N ASN A 322 1.65 -0.59 -24.60
CA ASN A 322 2.21 -0.84 -23.28
C ASN A 322 3.75 -0.79 -23.28
N ILE A 323 4.34 -0.67 -22.10
CA ILE A 323 5.76 -0.83 -21.89
C ILE A 323 6.07 -2.33 -21.85
N SER A 324 7.06 -2.77 -22.62
CA SER A 324 7.55 -4.15 -22.56
C SER A 324 8.59 -4.30 -21.45
N TYR A 325 8.23 -4.98 -20.37
CA TYR A 325 9.16 -5.37 -19.32
C TYR A 325 9.83 -6.71 -19.66
N LYS A 326 11.14 -6.79 -19.46
CA LYS A 326 11.95 -8.01 -19.66
C LYS A 326 11.70 -9.02 -18.55
N VAL A 327 11.49 -8.52 -17.33
CA VAL A 327 11.15 -9.29 -16.14
C VAL A 327 9.90 -8.66 -15.52
N GLU A 328 8.88 -9.49 -15.29
CA GLU A 328 7.63 -9.08 -14.62
C GLU A 328 7.78 -9.35 -13.12
N TYR A 329 8.54 -8.49 -12.43
CA TYR A 329 8.86 -8.65 -11.00
C TYR A 329 7.62 -8.79 -10.12
N ASP A 330 6.52 -8.13 -10.49
CA ASP A 330 5.21 -8.21 -9.83
C ASP A 330 4.56 -9.60 -9.85
N LYS A 331 5.03 -10.50 -10.73
CA LYS A 331 4.56 -11.89 -10.80
C LYS A 331 5.45 -12.87 -10.05
N VAL A 332 6.69 -12.50 -9.77
CA VAL A 332 7.70 -13.38 -9.16
C VAL A 332 8.05 -12.99 -7.73
N ARG A 333 7.66 -11.79 -7.29
CA ARG A 333 7.85 -11.29 -5.93
C ARG A 333 6.55 -10.72 -5.38
N HIS A 334 6.39 -10.80 -4.05
CA HIS A 334 5.21 -10.29 -3.36
C HIS A 334 5.39 -8.83 -2.90
N ASP A 335 6.63 -8.39 -2.75
CA ASP A 335 7.05 -7.05 -2.31
C ASP A 335 7.26 -6.09 -3.49
N PHE A 336 6.93 -6.49 -4.72
CA PHE A 336 7.01 -5.67 -5.92
C PHE A 336 5.61 -5.49 -6.51
N SER A 337 5.07 -4.27 -6.51
CA SER A 337 3.76 -3.98 -7.10
C SER A 337 3.85 -3.85 -8.62
N ARG A 338 2.74 -4.13 -9.30
CA ARG A 338 2.62 -3.94 -10.74
C ARG A 338 3.02 -2.51 -11.12
N PRO A 339 3.94 -2.31 -12.08
CA PRO A 339 4.33 -0.97 -12.50
C PRO A 339 3.15 -0.10 -12.94
N VAL A 340 3.11 1.13 -12.43
CA VAL A 340 2.05 2.10 -12.68
C VAL A 340 2.49 3.05 -13.78
N ARG A 341 1.71 3.13 -14.87
CA ARG A 341 2.02 3.96 -16.02
C ARG A 341 1.14 5.20 -16.08
N PHE A 342 1.75 6.37 -15.92
CA PHE A 342 1.11 7.65 -16.13
C PHE A 342 1.30 8.13 -17.56
N TYR A 343 0.44 7.66 -18.48
CA TYR A 343 0.43 8.21 -19.84
C TYR A 343 0.01 9.69 -19.82
N MET A 344 0.88 10.56 -20.32
CA MET A 344 0.68 12.02 -20.35
C MET A 344 0.25 12.47 -21.75
N GLU A 345 -0.94 13.05 -21.84
CA GLU A 345 -1.57 13.44 -23.11
C GLU A 345 -0.91 14.70 -23.72
N PRO A 346 -0.68 14.70 -25.05
CA PRO A 346 -0.32 15.92 -25.77
C PRO A 346 -1.48 16.92 -25.75
N LYS A 347 -1.19 18.22 -25.86
CA LYS A 347 -2.21 19.23 -26.15
C LYS A 347 -2.37 19.36 -27.66
N LEU A 348 -3.55 19.02 -28.16
CA LEU A 348 -3.96 19.45 -29.49
C LEU A 348 -4.44 20.90 -29.34
N THR A 349 -3.81 21.84 -30.03
CA THR A 349 -4.39 23.18 -30.22
C THR A 349 -5.74 23.03 -30.91
N VAL A 350 -6.79 23.58 -30.30
CA VAL A 350 -8.11 23.76 -30.92
C VAL A 350 -8.03 24.89 -31.94
#